data_AF-A0A444K1C3-F1
#
_entry.id   AF-A0A444K1C3-F1
#
_cell.length_a   1.000
_cell.length_b   1.000
_cell.length_c   1.000
_cell.angle_alpha   90.00
_cell.angle_beta   90.00
_cell.angle_gamma   90.00
#
_symmetry.space_group_name_H-M   'P 1'
#
loop_
_entity.id
_entity.type
_entity.pdbx_description
1 polymer ?
#
loop_
_entity_poly.entity_id
_entity_poly.type
_entity_poly.pdbx_seq_one_letter_code
_entity_poly.pdbx_strand_id
1 'polypeptide(L)'
;MPVDAHAKIGSLLKGVLVDMRARAGVYKRIDAVRSELDDWVQCEHDRQAMSDAVFFDLYYGESSTGGKPETGEQHVKNLRLAQSMLAQHYPDCAPLRDLMGKIDLAVASLEKMG
;
A
#
# COMPACT_ATOMS: atom_id res chain seq x y z
N MET A 1 8.81 9.91 -4.74
CA MET A 1 9.24 8.53 -5.07
C MET A 1 8.96 8.26 -6.55
N PRO A 2 9.71 7.39 -7.28
CA PRO A 2 9.41 7.10 -8.69
C PRO A 2 8.05 6.39 -8.90
N VAL A 3 7.39 6.64 -10.05
CA VAL A 3 6.07 6.03 -10.38
C VAL A 3 6.10 4.51 -10.29
N ASP A 4 7.15 3.84 -10.76
CA ASP A 4 7.27 2.38 -10.68
C ASP A 4 7.31 1.86 -9.24
N ALA A 5 7.91 2.62 -8.31
CA ALA A 5 7.91 2.26 -6.90
C ALA A 5 6.52 2.44 -6.27
N HIS A 6 5.77 3.49 -6.66
CA HIS A 6 4.35 3.61 -6.30
C HIS A 6 3.54 2.43 -6.84
N ALA A 7 3.71 2.06 -8.11
CA ALA A 7 2.99 0.95 -8.72
C ALA A 7 3.25 -0.37 -7.98
N LYS A 8 4.49 -0.61 -7.59
CA LYS A 8 4.86 -1.80 -6.82
C LYS A 8 4.23 -1.80 -5.43
N ILE A 9 4.31 -0.69 -4.69
CA ILE A 9 3.67 -0.58 -3.36
C ILE A 9 2.16 -0.72 -3.49
N GLY A 10 1.54 -0.02 -4.43
CA GLY A 10 0.10 -0.09 -4.69
C GLY A 10 -0.37 -1.51 -4.99
N SER A 11 0.38 -2.28 -5.79
CA SER A 11 0.09 -3.71 -6.01
C SER A 11 0.12 -4.53 -4.72
N LEU A 12 1.09 -4.30 -3.82
CA LEU A 12 1.17 -4.98 -2.52
C LEU A 12 -0.02 -4.63 -1.62
N LEU A 13 -0.40 -3.35 -1.57
CA LEU A 13 -1.54 -2.89 -0.75
C LEU A 13 -2.87 -3.40 -1.30
N LYS A 14 -3.04 -3.42 -2.63
CA LYS A 14 -4.26 -3.91 -3.29
C LYS A 14 -4.55 -5.37 -2.93
N GLY A 15 -3.54 -6.24 -2.96
CA GLY A 15 -3.70 -7.65 -2.55
C GLY A 15 -4.25 -7.79 -1.13
N VAL A 16 -3.69 -7.03 -0.18
CA VAL A 16 -4.17 -7.02 1.21
C VAL A 16 -5.60 -6.49 1.30
N LEU A 17 -5.94 -5.40 0.59
CA LEU A 17 -7.27 -4.79 0.64
C LEU A 17 -8.36 -5.70 0.07
N VAL A 18 -8.05 -6.44 -1.00
CA VAL A 18 -8.96 -7.40 -1.62
C VAL A 18 -9.28 -8.52 -0.63
N ASP A 19 -8.26 -9.17 -0.08
CA ASP A 19 -8.42 -10.36 0.76
C ASP A 19 -8.94 -10.01 2.17
N MET A 20 -8.57 -8.85 2.71
CA MET A 20 -8.93 -8.41 4.06
C MET A 20 -10.19 -7.55 4.12
N ARG A 21 -11.01 -7.51 3.06
CA ARG A 21 -12.25 -6.70 3.00
C ARG A 21 -13.21 -6.94 4.17
N ALA A 22 -13.33 -8.19 4.64
CA ALA A 22 -14.16 -8.54 5.79
C ALA A 22 -13.52 -8.22 7.16
N ARG A 23 -12.25 -7.81 7.18
CA ARG A 23 -11.47 -7.52 8.40
C ARG A 23 -11.29 -6.02 8.54
N ALA A 24 -12.34 -5.34 9.00
CA ALA A 24 -12.43 -3.88 9.03
C ALA A 24 -11.21 -3.17 9.64
N GLY A 25 -10.59 -3.73 10.68
CA GLY A 25 -9.40 -3.14 11.31
C GLY A 25 -8.14 -3.17 10.44
N VAL A 26 -7.90 -4.26 9.70
CA VAL A 26 -6.78 -4.35 8.75
C VAL A 26 -7.09 -3.48 7.54
N TYR A 27 -8.27 -3.66 6.95
CA TYR A 27 -8.71 -2.93 5.77
C TYR A 27 -8.59 -1.41 5.95
N LYS A 28 -9.18 -0.84 7.00
CA LYS A 28 -9.19 0.63 7.21
C LYS A 28 -7.79 1.23 7.36
N ARG A 29 -6.84 0.49 7.97
CA ARG A 29 -5.47 0.98 8.13
C ARG A 29 -4.73 0.99 6.82
N ILE A 30 -4.84 -0.09 6.04
CA ILE A 30 -4.20 -0.18 4.73
C ILE A 30 -4.84 0.77 3.72
N ASP A 31 -6.16 0.97 3.81
CA ASP A 31 -6.88 1.93 2.98
C ASP A 31 -6.42 3.36 3.25
N ALA A 32 -6.23 3.72 4.53
CA ALA A 32 -5.66 5.02 4.89
C ALA A 32 -4.22 5.21 4.36
N VAL A 33 -3.39 4.17 4.38
CA VAL A 33 -2.05 4.22 3.77
C VAL A 33 -2.15 4.42 2.26
N ARG A 34 -3.06 3.69 1.60
CA ARG A 34 -3.31 3.82 0.17
C ARG A 34 -3.72 5.25 -0.19
N SER A 35 -4.70 5.83 0.51
CA SER A 35 -5.19 7.17 0.23
C SER A 35 -4.10 8.23 0.41
N GLU A 36 -3.30 8.15 1.46
CA GLU A 36 -2.21 9.12 1.68
C GLU A 36 -1.15 9.03 0.56
N LEU A 37 -0.80 7.82 0.12
CA LEU A 37 0.17 7.65 -0.96
C LEU A 37 -0.37 8.08 -2.34
N ASP A 38 -1.69 8.07 -2.51
CA ASP A 38 -2.41 8.62 -3.66
C ASP A 38 -2.38 10.16 -3.67
N ASP A 39 -2.47 10.79 -2.51
CA ASP A 39 -2.28 12.24 -2.36
C ASP A 39 -0.82 12.64 -2.62
N TRP A 40 0.14 11.86 -2.09
CA TRP A 40 1.57 12.15 -2.26
C TRP A 40 2.00 12.06 -3.71
N VAL A 41 1.59 11.03 -4.45
CA VAL A 41 2.02 10.86 -5.85
C VAL A 41 1.56 12.02 -6.75
N GLN A 42 0.41 12.63 -6.45
CA GLN A 42 -0.08 13.83 -7.16
C GLN A 42 0.73 15.08 -6.85
N CYS A 43 1.36 15.15 -5.68
CA CYS A 43 2.27 16.23 -5.31
C CYS A 43 3.68 16.02 -5.89
N GLU A 44 4.05 14.78 -6.15
CA GLU A 44 5.38 14.40 -6.64
C GLU A 44 5.53 14.41 -8.16
N HIS A 45 4.45 14.12 -8.88
CA HIS A 45 4.45 14.00 -10.34
C HIS A 45 3.39 14.91 -10.94
N ASP A 46 3.79 15.68 -11.96
CA ASP A 46 2.82 16.44 -12.73
C ASP A 46 2.04 15.55 -13.71
N ARG A 47 0.95 16.09 -14.28
CA ARG A 47 0.11 15.38 -15.25
C ARG A 47 0.79 15.12 -16.60
N GLN A 48 1.94 15.76 -16.88
CA GLN A 48 2.71 15.45 -18.09
C GLN A 48 3.58 14.21 -17.87
N ALA A 49 4.06 13.99 -16.64
CA ALA A 49 4.84 12.84 -16.23
C ALA A 49 3.97 11.58 -16.02
N MET A 50 2.68 11.73 -15.69
CA MET A 50 1.78 10.62 -15.40
C MET A 50 0.37 10.87 -15.94
N SER A 51 -0.11 10.00 -16.83
CA SER A 51 -1.48 10.06 -17.34
C SER A 51 -2.50 9.65 -16.28
N ASP A 52 -3.75 10.13 -16.40
CA ASP A 52 -4.84 9.80 -15.47
C ASP A 52 -5.08 8.29 -15.35
N ALA A 53 -4.91 7.54 -16.44
CA ALA A 53 -5.05 6.08 -16.45
C ALA A 53 -3.94 5.42 -15.63
N VAL A 54 -2.68 5.85 -15.80
CA VAL A 54 -1.55 5.34 -15.01
C VAL A 54 -1.76 5.68 -13.54
N PHE A 55 -2.14 6.92 -13.23
CA PHE A 55 -2.42 7.38 -11.88
C PHE A 55 -3.48 6.51 -11.18
N PHE A 56 -4.63 6.30 -11.81
CA PHE A 56 -5.70 5.47 -11.27
C PHE A 56 -5.23 4.02 -11.00
N ASP A 57 -4.44 3.45 -11.91
CA ASP A 57 -3.98 2.07 -11.82
C ASP A 57 -2.99 1.81 -10.67
N LEU A 58 -2.28 2.84 -10.20
CA LEU A 58 -1.34 2.71 -9.08
C LEU A 58 -2.02 2.10 -7.85
N TYR A 59 -3.16 2.65 -7.44
CA TYR A 59 -3.79 2.32 -6.16
C TYR A 59 -5.20 1.77 -6.24
N TYR A 60 -5.96 2.10 -7.29
CA TYR A 60 -7.38 1.81 -7.36
C TYR A 60 -7.77 0.92 -8.55
N GLY A 61 -7.00 0.97 -9.64
CA GLY A 61 -7.22 0.09 -10.79
C GLY A 61 -7.05 -1.38 -10.44
N GLU A 62 -7.61 -2.23 -11.31
CA GLU A 62 -7.71 -3.66 -11.07
C GLU A 62 -6.36 -4.25 -10.68
N SER A 63 -6.36 -5.01 -9.58
CA SER A 63 -5.22 -5.85 -9.26
C SER A 63 -5.25 -7.05 -10.19
N SER A 64 -4.16 -7.30 -10.90
CA SER A 64 -3.95 -8.52 -11.69
C SER A 64 -3.95 -9.81 -10.86
N THR A 65 -4.19 -9.71 -9.54
CA THR A 65 -4.46 -10.81 -8.63
C THR A 65 -5.86 -11.39 -8.85
N GLY A 66 -6.15 -11.89 -10.05
CA GLY A 66 -7.21 -12.88 -10.28
C GLY A 66 -6.88 -14.26 -9.71
N GLY A 67 -5.90 -14.32 -8.79
CA GLY A 67 -5.39 -15.54 -8.17
C GLY A 67 -6.13 -15.90 -6.89
N LYS A 68 -5.76 -17.05 -6.32
CA LYS A 68 -6.26 -17.49 -5.01
C LYS A 68 -5.84 -16.45 -3.94
N PRO A 69 -6.70 -16.19 -2.92
CA PRO A 69 -6.35 -15.33 -1.80
C PRO A 69 -5.01 -15.72 -1.18
N GLU A 70 -4.20 -14.72 -0.84
CA GLU A 70 -2.92 -14.93 -0.17
C GLU A 70 -3.14 -15.32 1.30
N THR A 71 -2.13 -15.91 1.93
CA THR A 71 -2.16 -16.20 3.36
C THR A 71 -1.88 -14.94 4.18
N GLY A 72 -2.30 -14.93 5.45
CA GLY A 72 -1.94 -13.86 6.38
C GLY A 72 -0.43 -13.64 6.48
N GLU A 73 0.37 -14.70 6.47
CA GLU A 73 1.84 -14.63 6.45
C GLU A 73 2.37 -13.94 5.18
N GLN A 74 1.79 -14.24 4.02
CA GLN A 74 2.19 -13.60 2.78
C GLN A 74 1.83 -12.11 2.77
N HIS A 75 0.66 -11.74 3.29
CA HIS A 75 0.30 -10.33 3.47
C HIS A 75 1.26 -9.61 4.44
N VAL A 76 1.69 -10.25 5.53
CA VAL A 76 2.72 -9.68 6.42
C VAL A 76 4.00 -9.40 5.63
N LYS A 77 4.49 -10.36 4.83
CA LYS A 77 5.67 -10.16 3.96
C LYS A 77 5.48 -8.99 2.99
N ASN A 78 4.32 -8.91 2.36
CA ASN A 78 3.99 -7.84 1.41
C ASN A 78 3.98 -6.45 2.09
N LEU A 79 3.42 -6.36 3.30
CA LEU A 79 3.42 -5.12 4.08
C LEU A 79 4.81 -4.69 4.57
N ARG A 80 5.65 -5.65 4.99
CA ARG A 80 7.05 -5.36 5.36
C ARG A 80 7.89 -4.92 4.17
N LEU A 81 7.64 -5.49 2.98
CA LEU A 81 8.26 -5.03 1.74
C LEU A 81 7.83 -3.59 1.42
N ALA A 82 6.54 -3.27 1.54
CA ALA A 82 6.05 -1.91 1.34
C ALA A 82 6.72 -0.91 2.31
N GLN A 83 6.83 -1.23 3.60
CA GLN A 83 7.56 -0.39 4.57
C GLN A 83 9.02 -0.15 4.18
N SER A 84 9.71 -1.21 3.72
CA SER A 84 11.12 -1.11 3.31
C SER A 84 11.28 -0.20 2.09
N MET A 85 10.38 -0.30 1.11
CA MET A 85 10.37 0.58 -0.06
C MET A 85 10.06 2.03 0.32
N LEU A 86 9.10 2.27 1.21
CA LEU A 86 8.81 3.62 1.71
C LEU A 86 10.03 4.24 2.42
N ALA A 87 10.71 3.48 3.29
CA ALA A 87 11.93 3.93 3.97
C ALA A 87 13.10 4.21 3.02
N GLN A 88 13.15 3.52 1.87
CA GLN A 88 14.17 3.75 0.85
C GLN A 88 13.94 5.08 0.10
N HIS A 89 12.68 5.48 -0.08
CA HIS A 89 12.32 6.61 -0.95
C HIS A 89 11.97 7.90 -0.22
N TYR A 90 11.65 7.82 1.07
CA TYR A 90 11.30 8.98 1.89
C TYR A 90 12.27 9.15 3.06
N PRO A 91 12.66 10.39 3.40
CA PRO A 91 13.42 10.63 4.62
C PRO A 91 12.56 10.30 5.85
N ASP A 92 13.21 9.99 6.98
CA ASP A 92 12.50 9.80 8.24
C ASP A 92 11.81 11.11 8.67
N CYS A 93 10.49 11.14 8.53
CA CYS A 93 9.64 12.29 8.82
C CYS A 93 8.32 11.86 9.48
N ALA A 94 7.62 12.81 10.10
CA ALA A 94 6.38 12.49 10.82
C ALA A 94 5.29 11.84 9.95
N PRO A 95 5.02 12.30 8.70
CA PRO A 95 4.07 11.64 7.81
C PRO A 95 4.46 10.19 7.49
N LEU A 96 5.74 9.93 7.17
CA LEU A 96 6.22 8.56 6.91
C LEU A 96 6.04 7.65 8.12
N ARG A 97 6.41 8.12 9.33
CA ARG A 97 6.27 7.34 10.56
C ARG A 97 4.81 6.99 10.87
N ASP A 98 3.88 7.88 10.56
CA ASP A 98 2.45 7.63 10.71
C ASP A 98 1.96 6.53 9.75
N LEU A 99 2.40 6.55 8.48
CA LEU A 99 2.13 5.45 7.54
C LEU A 99 2.74 4.13 8.01
N MET A 100 4.00 4.15 8.46
CA MET A 100 4.67 2.96 9.00
C MET A 100 3.91 2.39 10.20
N GLY A 101 3.44 3.23 11.12
CA GLY A 101 2.66 2.80 12.28
C GLY A 101 1.31 2.17 11.91
N LYS A 102 0.62 2.69 10.89
CA LYS A 102 -0.60 2.05 10.35
C LYS A 102 -0.31 0.66 9.80
N ILE A 103 0.81 0.50 9.08
CA ILE A 103 1.24 -0.79 8.56
C ILE A 103 1.61 -1.75 9.70
N ASP A 104 2.35 -1.30 10.71
CA ASP A 104 2.72 -2.12 11.88
C ASP A 104 1.49 -2.66 12.62
N LEU A 105 0.47 -1.81 12.83
CA LEU A 105 -0.78 -2.23 13.45
C LEU A 105 -1.57 -3.23 12.60
N ALA A 106 -1.50 -3.11 11.26
CA ALA A 106 -2.09 -4.08 10.35
C ALA A 106 -1.34 -5.42 10.42
N VAL A 107 -0.01 -5.41 10.38
CA VAL A 107 0.83 -6.60 10.56
C VAL A 107 0.54 -7.30 11.88
N ALA A 108 0.54 -6.57 12.99
CA ALA A 108 0.24 -7.13 14.31
C ALA A 108 -1.18 -7.72 14.41
N SER A 109 -2.11 -7.24 13.60
CA SER A 109 -3.46 -7.81 13.51
C SER A 109 -3.46 -9.10 12.70
N LEU A 110 -2.73 -9.15 11.58
CA LEU A 110 -2.58 -10.33 10.73
C LEU A 110 -1.86 -11.48 11.44
N GLU A 111 -0.81 -11.17 12.21
CA GLU A 111 -0.04 -12.17 12.98
C GLU A 111 -0.88 -12.84 14.07
N LYS A 112 -1.89 -12.14 14.62
CA LYS A 112 -2.83 -12.70 15.59
C LYS A 112 -3.93 -13.57 14.97
N MET A 113 -4.04 -13.58 13.64
CA MET A 113 -5.05 -14.35 12.92
C MET A 113 -4.58 -15.76 12.51
N GLY A 114 -3.26 -15.99 12.49
CA GLY A 114 -2.65 -17.30 12.28
C GLY A 114 -2.51 -18.06 13.59
#